data_AF-A0A015J8Q6-F1
#
_entry.id   AF-A0A015J8Q6-F1
#
_cell.length_a   1.000
_cell.length_b   1.000
_cell.length_c   1.000
_cell.angle_alpha   90.00
_cell.angle_beta   90.00
_cell.angle_gamma   90.00
#
_symmetry.space_group_name_H-M   'P 1'
#
loop_
_entity.id
_entity.type
_entity.pdbx_description
1 polymer ?
#
loop_
_entity_poly.entity_id
_entity_poly.type
_entity_poly.pdbx_seq_one_letter_code
_entity_poly.pdbx_strand_id
1 'polypeptide(L)'
;MLPGPNEVSLHKINHHLAPIVNELTSLWEGIILNRTYEHQLGKKIRAALIIVSCDIPAARKICRHVSALVSCHRCQKKANYENHQYNFAGMGDMEDWFVARDSNEHLQNALGWRWFNSDVLRKRFVKQTGVRWSELLRLPYFDPIRFTIIDPMHCLFLGIAKWIVKRIWVDQGILTSSMLNEVQKQMNRFQVPVNLGRIPGKIDCREGFSNFTADQWRNFFTIYATVSL
;
A
#
# COMPACT_ATOMS: atom_id res chain seq x y z
N MET A 1 11.52 10.36 -12.32
CA MET A 1 10.46 10.65 -11.32
C MET A 1 9.24 11.17 -12.07
N LEU A 2 8.07 10.57 -11.87
CA LEU A 2 6.83 11.06 -12.48
C LEU A 2 6.46 12.39 -11.79
N PRO A 3 6.21 13.47 -12.54
CA PRO A 3 5.82 14.74 -11.93
C PRO A 3 4.41 14.62 -11.35
N GLY A 4 4.21 15.07 -10.11
CA GLY A 4 2.90 15.62 -9.71
C GLY A 4 2.74 17.02 -10.32
N PRO A 5 1.58 17.70 -10.29
CA PRO A 5 0.21 17.30 -9.93
C PRO A 5 -0.66 16.97 -11.17
N ASN A 6 -0.07 16.99 -12.37
CA ASN A 6 -0.75 16.59 -13.61
C ASN A 6 -0.63 15.09 -13.78
N GLU A 7 -1.55 14.40 -13.12
CA GLU A 7 -1.69 12.95 -13.09
C GLU A 7 -1.63 12.38 -14.51
N VAL A 8 -0.60 11.57 -14.78
CA VAL A 8 -0.41 10.94 -16.08
C VAL A 8 -1.60 10.03 -16.34
N SER A 9 -2.26 10.17 -17.50
CA SER A 9 -3.46 9.37 -17.84
C SER A 9 -3.21 7.89 -17.57
N LEU A 10 -4.21 7.17 -17.06
CA LEU A 10 -4.06 5.82 -16.52
C LEU A 10 -3.15 4.94 -17.39
N HIS A 11 -3.30 4.90 -18.72
CA HIS A 11 -2.47 4.04 -19.59
C HIS A 11 -1.00 4.46 -19.73
N LYS A 12 -0.67 5.73 -19.53
CA LYS A 12 0.69 6.25 -19.78
C LYS A 12 1.75 5.76 -18.79
N ILE A 13 1.38 5.36 -17.57
CA ILE A 13 2.35 4.77 -16.63
C ILE A 13 2.98 3.49 -17.20
N ASN A 14 2.29 2.74 -18.07
CA ASN A 14 2.88 1.58 -18.74
C ASN A 14 4.02 1.99 -19.67
N HIS A 15 3.95 3.14 -20.34
CA HIS A 15 5.07 3.63 -21.16
C HIS A 15 6.32 3.92 -20.32
N HIS A 16 6.13 4.38 -19.08
CA HIS A 16 7.24 4.61 -18.15
C HIS A 16 7.78 3.33 -17.52
N LEU A 17 6.92 2.34 -17.28
CA LEU A 17 7.32 1.03 -16.73
C LEU A 17 7.99 0.14 -17.77
N ALA A 18 7.62 0.25 -19.05
CA ALA A 18 8.15 -0.60 -20.12
C ALA A 18 9.69 -0.68 -20.18
N PRO A 19 10.47 0.42 -20.16
CA PRO A 19 11.94 0.32 -20.16
C PRO A 19 12.47 -0.35 -18.89
N ILE A 20 11.92 -0.03 -17.72
CA ILE A 20 12.31 -0.65 -16.44
C ILE A 20 12.05 -2.16 -16.48
N VAL A 21 10.90 -2.58 -17.01
CA VAL A 21 10.55 -3.99 -17.15
C VAL A 21 11.48 -4.70 -18.13
N ASN A 22 11.89 -4.04 -19.23
CA ASN A 22 12.87 -4.62 -20.16
C ASN A 22 14.22 -4.89 -19.46
N GLU A 23 14.70 -3.95 -18.65
CA GLU A 23 15.92 -4.13 -17.86
C GLU A 23 15.76 -5.25 -16.82
N LEU A 24 14.63 -5.29 -16.11
CA LEU A 24 14.33 -6.35 -15.13
C LEU A 24 14.22 -7.73 -15.76
N THR A 25 13.68 -7.85 -16.98
CA THR A 25 13.68 -9.12 -17.73
C THR A 25 15.10 -9.53 -18.09
N SER A 26 15.93 -8.61 -18.56
CA SER A 26 17.34 -8.88 -18.88
C SER A 26 18.12 -9.32 -17.64
N LEU A 27 17.89 -8.64 -16.51
CA LEU A 27 18.47 -9.00 -15.21
C LEU A 27 17.96 -10.36 -14.71
N TRP A 28 16.72 -10.74 -15.03
CA TRP A 28 16.18 -12.04 -14.67
C TRP A 28 16.83 -13.18 -15.46
N GLU A 29 17.09 -13.00 -16.75
CA GLU A 29 17.86 -13.94 -17.59
C GLU A 29 19.34 -13.99 -17.17
N GLY A 30 19.83 -12.85 -16.69
CA GLY A 30 21.12 -12.66 -16.06
C GLY A 30 22.11 -11.99 -17.00
N ILE A 31 22.75 -10.94 -16.51
CA ILE A 31 23.73 -10.14 -17.25
C ILE A 31 25.14 -10.42 -16.72
N ILE A 32 26.13 -10.26 -17.58
CA ILE A 32 27.54 -10.29 -17.18
C ILE A 32 27.91 -8.88 -16.77
N LEU A 33 28.18 -8.67 -15.48
CA LEU A 33 28.91 -7.48 -15.05
C LEU A 33 30.37 -7.68 -15.42
N ASN A 34 30.92 -6.69 -16.12
CA ASN A 34 32.34 -6.66 -16.45
C ASN A 34 33.21 -6.58 -15.19
N ARG A 35 34.53 -6.55 -15.39
CA ARG A 35 35.55 -6.43 -14.35
C ARG A 35 35.16 -5.41 -13.28
N THR A 36 34.98 -5.90 -12.05
CA THR A 36 34.89 -5.07 -10.85
C THR A 36 36.20 -5.14 -10.07
N TYR A 37 36.37 -4.29 -9.05
CA TYR A 37 37.56 -4.32 -8.19
C TYR A 37 37.81 -5.72 -7.59
N GLU A 38 36.74 -6.35 -7.08
CA GLU A 38 36.81 -7.69 -6.45
C GLU A 38 36.75 -8.85 -7.46
N HIS A 39 36.23 -8.63 -8.68
CA HIS A 39 36.02 -9.70 -9.67
C HIS A 39 36.60 -9.29 -11.04
N GLN A 40 37.88 -9.56 -11.24
CA GLN A 40 38.59 -9.12 -12.46
C GLN A 40 38.15 -9.82 -13.75
N LEU A 41 37.56 -11.01 -13.65
CA LEU A 41 37.01 -11.75 -14.78
C LEU A 41 35.54 -11.40 -15.08
N GLY A 42 34.98 -10.42 -14.35
CA GLY A 42 33.55 -10.15 -14.36
C GLY A 42 32.75 -11.20 -13.58
N LYS A 43 31.44 -10.98 -13.47
CA LYS A 43 30.53 -11.87 -12.74
C LYS A 43 29.15 -11.86 -13.39
N LYS A 44 28.56 -13.03 -13.62
CA LYS A 44 27.14 -13.12 -14.00
C LYS A 44 26.28 -12.80 -12.78
N ILE A 45 25.38 -11.84 -12.92
CA ILE A 45 24.41 -11.48 -11.88
C ILE A 45 22.99 -11.69 -12.38
N ARG A 46 22.08 -11.87 -11.44
CA ARG A 46 20.64 -11.86 -11.68
C ARG A 46 19.97 -10.96 -10.66
N ALA A 47 18.90 -10.29 -11.06
CA ALA A 47 18.06 -9.52 -10.15
C ALA A 47 16.58 -9.75 -10.46
N ALA A 48 15.74 -9.61 -9.44
CA ALA A 48 14.30 -9.78 -9.56
C ALA A 48 13.58 -8.70 -8.74
N LEU A 49 12.48 -8.18 -9.28
CA LEU A 49 11.56 -7.34 -8.53
C LEU A 49 10.66 -8.22 -7.63
N ILE A 50 10.90 -8.19 -6.32
CA ILE A 50 10.17 -9.06 -5.39
C ILE A 50 8.89 -8.40 -4.87
N ILE A 51 8.91 -7.09 -4.59
CA ILE A 51 7.83 -6.41 -3.87
C ILE A 51 7.55 -5.03 -4.45
N VAL A 52 6.27 -4.69 -4.59
CA VAL A 52 5.76 -3.33 -4.77
C VAL A 52 5.25 -2.83 -3.42
N SER A 53 6.01 -1.90 -2.82
CA SER A 53 5.69 -1.25 -1.55
C SER A 53 5.45 0.24 -1.78
N CYS A 54 4.19 0.65 -1.79
CA CYS A 54 3.79 2.04 -1.94
C CYS A 54 2.38 2.25 -1.38
N ASP A 55 1.95 3.51 -1.31
CA ASP A 55 0.60 3.83 -0.89
C ASP A 55 -0.47 3.15 -1.77
N ILE A 56 -1.68 3.00 -1.23
CA ILE A 56 -2.76 2.29 -1.91
C ILE A 56 -3.06 2.89 -3.32
N PRO A 57 -3.11 4.23 -3.50
CA PRO A 57 -3.28 4.82 -4.83
C PRO A 57 -2.17 4.43 -5.82
N ALA A 58 -0.90 4.49 -5.43
CA ALA A 58 0.21 4.11 -6.30
C ALA A 58 0.21 2.61 -6.60
N ALA A 59 -0.01 1.76 -5.60
CA ALA A 59 -0.09 0.31 -5.77
C ALA A 59 -1.17 -0.06 -6.79
N ARG A 60 -2.34 0.58 -6.70
CA ARG A 60 -3.44 0.38 -7.67
C ARG A 60 -3.09 0.85 -9.08
N LYS A 61 -2.29 1.90 -9.23
CA LYS A 61 -1.85 2.40 -10.54
C LYS A 61 -0.80 1.48 -11.17
N ILE A 62 0.15 0.99 -10.37
CA ILE A 62 1.27 0.15 -10.81
C ILE A 62 0.78 -1.29 -11.07
N CYS A 63 0.05 -1.87 -10.13
CA CYS A 63 -0.46 -3.25 -10.19
C CYS A 63 -1.87 -3.33 -10.83
N ARG A 64 -2.43 -2.19 -11.22
CA ARG A 64 -3.59 -2.08 -12.14
C ARG A 64 -4.91 -2.68 -11.65
N HIS A 65 -5.10 -2.73 -10.34
CA HIS A 65 -6.38 -3.02 -9.71
C HIS A 65 -7.31 -1.78 -9.73
N VAL A 66 -8.61 -1.97 -9.93
CA VAL A 66 -9.59 -0.87 -10.07
C VAL A 66 -10.29 -0.53 -8.76
N SER A 67 -10.22 0.74 -8.35
CA SER A 67 -10.43 1.17 -6.96
C SER A 67 -11.87 1.32 -6.46
N ALA A 68 -12.87 1.54 -7.31
CA ALA A 68 -14.23 1.84 -6.82
C ALA A 68 -15.03 0.57 -6.48
N LEU A 69 -14.75 -0.54 -7.17
CA LEU A 69 -15.50 -1.79 -7.03
C LEU A 69 -14.72 -2.88 -6.31
N VAL A 70 -13.38 -2.82 -6.34
CA VAL A 70 -12.47 -3.83 -5.80
C VAL A 70 -11.44 -3.13 -4.92
N SER A 71 -11.61 -3.22 -3.61
CA SER A 71 -10.72 -2.52 -2.68
C SER A 71 -9.47 -3.28 -2.31
N CYS A 72 -9.52 -4.61 -2.37
CA CYS A 72 -8.44 -5.49 -1.98
C CYS A 72 -7.75 -6.09 -3.21
N HIS A 73 -6.42 -6.04 -3.22
CA HIS A 73 -5.60 -6.71 -4.26
C HIS A 73 -5.48 -8.22 -4.01
N ARG A 74 -5.83 -8.71 -2.80
CA ARG A 74 -5.70 -10.13 -2.42
C ARG A 74 -7.00 -10.93 -2.53
N CYS A 75 -8.15 -10.30 -2.33
CA CYS A 75 -9.43 -11.00 -2.33
C CYS A 75 -10.43 -10.42 -3.33
N GLN A 76 -11.48 -11.19 -3.60
CA GLN A 76 -12.54 -10.85 -4.54
C GLN A 76 -13.65 -9.96 -3.95
N LYS A 77 -13.60 -9.64 -2.64
CA LYS A 77 -14.60 -8.79 -1.96
C LYS A 77 -14.77 -7.46 -2.70
N LYS A 78 -16.02 -7.18 -3.04
CA LYS A 78 -16.45 -5.92 -3.63
C LYS A 78 -17.00 -5.00 -2.55
N ALA A 79 -16.91 -3.69 -2.80
CA ALA A 79 -17.59 -2.71 -1.97
C ALA A 79 -19.10 -2.90 -2.09
N ASN A 80 -19.82 -2.81 -0.97
CA ASN A 80 -21.27 -2.67 -0.99
C ASN A 80 -21.61 -1.28 -1.53
N TYR A 81 -22.77 -1.13 -2.16
CA TYR A 81 -23.26 0.15 -2.65
C TYR A 81 -24.63 0.43 -2.04
N GLU A 82 -24.65 1.32 -1.05
CA GLU A 82 -25.83 1.65 -0.26
C GLU A 82 -25.87 3.17 -0.06
N ASN A 83 -27.06 3.79 -0.09
CA ASN A 83 -27.22 5.24 0.11
C ASN A 83 -26.32 6.12 -0.79
N HIS A 84 -26.12 5.71 -2.05
CA HIS A 84 -25.20 6.35 -3.00
C HIS A 84 -23.73 6.42 -2.55
N GLN A 85 -23.32 5.57 -1.61
CA GLN A 85 -21.96 5.49 -1.10
C GLN A 85 -21.45 4.04 -1.13
N TYR A 86 -20.17 3.90 -1.44
CA TYR A 86 -19.49 2.62 -1.35
C TYR A 86 -19.04 2.39 0.10
N ASN A 87 -19.34 1.23 0.66
CA ASN A 87 -18.88 0.83 1.99
C ASN A 87 -18.28 -0.59 1.99
N PHE A 88 -17.49 -0.89 3.03
CA PHE A 88 -16.83 -2.19 3.21
C PHE A 88 -17.41 -2.97 4.40
N ALA A 89 -18.70 -2.78 4.69
CA ALA A 89 -19.38 -3.51 5.76
C ALA A 89 -19.51 -5.01 5.45
N GLY A 90 -19.92 -5.78 6.47
CA GLY A 90 -20.03 -7.24 6.36
C GLY A 90 -18.66 -7.91 6.24
N MET A 91 -17.73 -7.50 7.11
CA MET A 91 -16.40 -8.10 7.27
C MET A 91 -16.24 -8.80 8.64
N GLY A 92 -17.35 -9.12 9.31
CA GLY A 92 -17.35 -9.68 10.67
C GLY A 92 -16.77 -11.09 10.74
N ASP A 93 -17.16 -11.96 9.82
CA ASP A 93 -16.62 -13.32 9.69
C ASP A 93 -15.88 -13.45 8.37
N MET A 94 -14.57 -13.71 8.41
CA MET A 94 -13.73 -13.80 7.22
C MET A 94 -14.12 -14.96 6.30
N GLU A 95 -14.60 -16.07 6.86
CA GLU A 95 -14.92 -17.28 6.12
C GLU A 95 -16.06 -17.06 5.11
N ASP A 96 -17.00 -16.18 5.46
CA ASP A 96 -18.18 -15.88 4.63
C ASP A 96 -17.87 -15.09 3.35
N TRP A 97 -16.80 -14.29 3.35
CA TRP A 97 -16.55 -13.32 2.29
C TRP A 97 -15.16 -13.37 1.68
N PHE A 98 -14.19 -14.01 2.33
CA PHE A 98 -12.84 -14.05 1.84
C PHE A 98 -12.68 -15.13 0.77
N VAL A 99 -12.64 -14.67 -0.47
CA VAL A 99 -12.23 -15.50 -1.62
C VAL A 99 -10.93 -14.92 -2.16
N ALA A 100 -9.86 -15.71 -2.14
CA ALA A 100 -8.57 -15.30 -2.68
C ALA A 100 -8.68 -15.05 -4.19
N ARG A 101 -7.91 -14.09 -4.69
CA ARG A 101 -7.75 -13.89 -6.14
C ARG A 101 -6.81 -14.94 -6.69
N ASP A 102 -7.15 -15.48 -7.86
CA ASP A 102 -6.27 -16.36 -8.60
C ASP A 102 -5.34 -15.55 -9.52
N SER A 103 -4.05 -15.86 -9.48
CA SER A 103 -3.02 -15.12 -10.23
C SER A 103 -3.07 -15.40 -11.72
N ASN A 104 -3.45 -16.62 -12.12
CA ASN A 104 -3.60 -16.95 -13.52
C ASN A 104 -4.85 -16.28 -14.11
N GLU A 105 -5.98 -16.31 -13.41
CA GLU A 105 -7.20 -15.60 -13.78
C GLU A 105 -6.93 -14.08 -13.90
N HIS A 106 -6.16 -13.52 -12.97
CA HIS A 106 -5.76 -12.12 -13.04
C HIS A 106 -4.94 -11.82 -14.31
N LEU A 107 -3.96 -12.67 -14.65
CA LEU A 107 -3.15 -12.53 -15.85
C LEU A 107 -4.01 -12.64 -17.12
N GLN A 108 -4.90 -13.64 -17.21
CA GLN A 108 -5.81 -13.80 -18.35
C GLN A 108 -6.73 -12.59 -18.51
N ASN A 109 -7.29 -12.08 -17.41
CA ASN A 109 -8.09 -10.86 -17.42
C ASN A 109 -7.27 -9.65 -17.89
N ALA A 110 -6.02 -9.50 -17.43
CA ALA A 110 -5.15 -8.41 -17.85
C ALA A 110 -4.80 -8.49 -19.36
N LEU A 111 -4.55 -9.69 -19.88
CA LEU A 111 -4.31 -9.93 -21.31
C LEU A 111 -5.57 -9.65 -22.14
N GLY A 112 -6.74 -10.12 -21.70
CA GLY A 112 -8.02 -9.81 -22.33
C GLY A 112 -8.29 -8.31 -22.40
N TRP A 113 -8.01 -7.59 -21.31
CA TRP A 113 -8.08 -6.13 -21.29
C TRP A 113 -7.16 -5.48 -22.33
N ARG A 114 -5.93 -5.98 -22.48
CA ARG A 114 -4.93 -5.45 -23.43
C ARG A 114 -5.37 -5.65 -24.88
N TRP A 115 -6.04 -6.77 -25.18
CA TRP A 115 -6.46 -7.12 -26.53
C TRP A 115 -7.61 -6.26 -27.07
N PHE A 116 -8.47 -5.73 -26.21
CA PHE A 116 -9.53 -4.81 -26.66
C PHE A 116 -8.94 -3.52 -27.25
N ASN A 117 -9.38 -3.16 -28.46
CA ASN A 117 -8.93 -1.95 -29.17
C ASN A 117 -9.80 -0.72 -28.90
N SER A 118 -10.94 -0.88 -28.22
CA SER A 118 -11.87 0.20 -27.88
C SER A 118 -11.83 0.50 -26.38
N ASP A 119 -11.72 1.78 -26.05
CA ASP A 119 -11.78 2.25 -24.65
C ASP A 119 -13.13 1.92 -24.00
N VAL A 120 -14.22 1.87 -24.77
CA VAL A 120 -15.54 1.50 -24.26
C VAL A 120 -15.55 0.03 -23.83
N LEU A 121 -15.00 -0.86 -24.66
CA LEU A 121 -14.89 -2.29 -24.33
C LEU A 121 -13.96 -2.51 -23.13
N ARG A 122 -12.82 -1.82 -23.09
CA ARG A 122 -11.89 -1.83 -21.95
C ARG A 122 -12.57 -1.40 -20.65
N LYS A 123 -13.36 -0.31 -20.67
CA LYS A 123 -14.10 0.17 -19.50
C LYS A 123 -15.16 -0.85 -19.04
N ARG A 124 -15.90 -1.46 -19.97
CA ARG A 124 -16.89 -2.51 -19.66
C ARG A 124 -16.22 -3.75 -19.05
N PHE A 125 -15.11 -4.20 -19.64
CA PHE A 125 -14.36 -5.35 -19.16
C PHE A 125 -13.81 -5.12 -17.74
N VAL A 126 -13.22 -3.94 -17.51
CA VAL A 126 -12.77 -3.50 -16.17
C VAL A 126 -13.90 -3.53 -15.14
N LYS A 127 -15.11 -3.12 -15.51
CA LYS A 127 -16.27 -3.15 -14.59
C LYS A 127 -16.62 -4.58 -14.16
N GLN A 128 -16.39 -5.57 -15.03
CA GLN A 128 -16.64 -6.98 -14.77
C GLN A 128 -15.52 -7.62 -13.94
N THR A 129 -14.27 -7.47 -14.40
CA THR A 129 -13.11 -8.20 -13.84
C THR A 129 -12.32 -7.42 -12.78
N GLY A 130 -12.38 -6.09 -12.82
CA GLY A 130 -11.62 -5.21 -11.93
C GLY A 130 -10.13 -5.09 -12.26
N VAL A 131 -9.70 -5.58 -13.43
CA VAL A 131 -8.28 -5.70 -13.81
C VAL A 131 -7.96 -4.89 -15.07
N ARG A 132 -6.77 -4.30 -15.12
CA ARG A 132 -6.17 -3.69 -16.33
C ARG A 132 -4.76 -4.26 -16.56
N TRP A 133 -4.23 -4.08 -17.77
CA TRP A 133 -2.85 -4.48 -18.08
C TRP A 133 -1.80 -3.62 -17.36
N SER A 134 -0.86 -4.29 -16.69
CA SER A 134 0.38 -3.71 -16.17
C SER A 134 1.57 -4.26 -16.93
N GLU A 135 2.58 -3.43 -17.21
CA GLU A 135 3.84 -3.92 -17.78
C GLU A 135 4.56 -4.91 -16.85
N LEU A 136 4.34 -4.83 -15.52
CA LEU A 136 4.94 -5.75 -14.57
C LEU A 136 4.55 -7.21 -14.82
N LEU A 137 3.39 -7.46 -15.44
CA LEU A 137 2.92 -8.81 -15.79
C LEU A 137 3.74 -9.47 -16.92
N ARG A 138 4.67 -8.75 -17.55
CA ARG A 138 5.65 -9.33 -18.48
C ARG A 138 6.77 -10.07 -17.75
N LEU A 139 6.97 -9.79 -16.47
CA LEU A 139 7.97 -10.49 -15.65
C LEU A 139 7.40 -11.87 -15.29
N PRO A 140 8.05 -12.97 -15.70
CA PRO A 140 7.47 -14.32 -15.58
C PRO A 140 7.31 -14.79 -14.13
N TYR A 141 8.02 -14.15 -13.19
CA TYR A 141 7.97 -14.46 -11.78
C TYR A 141 7.05 -13.54 -10.97
N PHE A 142 6.58 -12.42 -11.55
CA PHE A 142 5.89 -11.38 -10.79
C PHE A 142 4.40 -11.68 -10.64
N ASP A 143 3.93 -11.71 -9.39
CA ASP A 143 2.53 -11.90 -9.06
C ASP A 143 1.98 -10.65 -8.32
N PRO A 144 1.14 -9.80 -8.94
CA PRO A 144 0.63 -8.60 -8.29
C PRO A 144 -0.26 -8.87 -7.07
N ILE A 145 -0.86 -10.06 -6.95
CA ILE A 145 -1.70 -10.44 -5.81
C ILE A 145 -0.84 -10.72 -4.58
N ARG A 146 0.34 -11.32 -4.80
CA ARG A 146 1.26 -11.74 -3.71
C ARG A 146 2.35 -10.71 -3.43
N PHE A 147 2.80 -9.99 -4.45
CA PHE A 147 3.97 -9.12 -4.40
C PHE A 147 3.62 -7.64 -4.24
N THR A 148 2.33 -7.30 -4.19
CA THR A 148 1.89 -6.00 -3.68
C THR A 148 1.75 -6.10 -2.16
N ILE A 149 2.47 -5.26 -1.42
CA ILE A 149 2.33 -5.20 0.04
C ILE A 149 1.61 -3.94 0.47
N ILE A 150 1.01 -3.99 1.66
CA ILE A 150 0.43 -2.82 2.31
C ILE A 150 1.59 -1.99 2.86
N ASP A 151 1.66 -0.73 2.45
CA ASP A 151 2.61 0.21 3.02
C ASP A 151 2.26 0.51 4.50
N PRO A 152 3.08 0.07 5.47
CA PRO A 152 2.80 0.27 6.88
C PRO A 152 2.79 1.76 7.25
N MET A 153 3.56 2.59 6.55
CA MET A 153 3.68 4.01 6.87
C MET A 153 2.35 4.74 6.64
N HIS A 154 1.81 4.61 5.44
CA HIS A 154 0.59 5.33 5.04
C HIS A 154 -0.68 4.60 5.47
N CYS A 155 -0.74 3.27 5.34
CA CYS A 155 -1.97 2.54 5.63
C CYS A 155 -2.12 2.22 7.12
N LEU A 156 -1.07 1.69 7.77
CA LEU A 156 -1.15 1.29 9.17
C LEU A 156 -1.05 2.49 10.10
N PHE A 157 0.03 3.28 10.01
CA PHE A 157 0.28 4.37 10.97
C PHE A 157 -0.54 5.63 10.67
N LEU A 158 -0.43 6.19 9.46
CA LEU A 158 -1.19 7.42 9.11
C LEU A 158 -2.67 7.16 8.81
N GLY A 159 -3.04 5.92 8.51
CA GLY A 159 -4.40 5.50 8.22
C GLY A 159 -5.09 4.93 9.46
N ILE A 160 -4.89 3.64 9.72
CA ILE A 160 -5.64 2.86 10.73
C ILE A 160 -5.37 3.39 12.15
N ALA A 161 -4.11 3.50 12.55
CA ALA A 161 -3.73 3.92 13.90
C ALA A 161 -4.27 5.32 14.22
N LYS A 162 -4.06 6.28 13.31
CA LYS A 162 -4.65 7.62 13.40
C LYS A 162 -6.17 7.59 13.50
N TRP A 163 -6.83 6.76 12.68
CA TRP A 163 -8.29 6.66 12.68
C TRP A 163 -8.82 6.07 13.98
N ILE A 164 -8.23 4.99 14.51
CA ILE A 164 -8.62 4.37 15.79
C ILE A 164 -8.50 5.39 16.92
N VAL A 165 -7.35 6.04 17.09
CA VAL A 165 -7.15 6.97 18.19
C VAL A 165 -8.10 8.15 18.09
N LYS A 166 -8.25 8.75 16.90
CA LYS A 166 -9.09 9.94 16.76
C LYS A 166 -10.58 9.61 16.80
N ARG A 167 -11.04 8.70 15.95
CA ARG A 167 -12.47 8.44 15.72
C ARG A 167 -13.10 7.53 16.74
N ILE A 168 -12.33 6.61 17.31
CA ILE A 168 -12.83 5.69 18.34
C ILE A 168 -12.43 6.23 19.71
N TRP A 169 -11.13 6.40 19.99
CA TRP A 169 -10.73 6.68 21.36
C TRP A 169 -11.08 8.10 21.82
N VAL A 170 -10.80 9.12 21.01
CA VAL A 170 -11.06 10.52 21.37
C VAL A 170 -12.51 10.91 21.10
N ASP A 171 -13.00 10.75 19.86
CA ASP A 171 -14.33 11.21 19.46
C ASP A 171 -15.47 10.50 20.21
N GLN A 172 -15.29 9.22 20.62
CA GLN A 172 -16.27 8.49 21.46
C GLN A 172 -16.04 8.69 22.97
N GLY A 173 -15.06 9.50 23.37
CA GLY A 173 -14.80 9.82 24.78
C GLY A 173 -14.16 8.70 25.61
N ILE A 174 -13.62 7.64 24.98
CA ILE A 174 -12.86 6.58 25.69
C ILE A 174 -11.60 7.18 26.33
N LEU A 175 -10.90 8.06 25.62
CA LEU A 175 -9.80 8.87 26.13
C LEU A 175 -10.26 10.30 26.32
N THR A 176 -10.55 10.65 27.57
CA THR A 176 -10.90 12.02 27.95
C THR A 176 -9.67 12.93 28.01
N SER A 177 -9.86 14.25 27.95
CA SER A 177 -8.76 15.21 28.09
C SER A 177 -7.98 15.06 29.40
N SER A 178 -8.64 14.67 30.50
CA SER A 178 -7.95 14.39 31.78
C SER A 178 -7.03 13.17 31.66
N MET A 179 -7.49 12.10 31.03
CA MET A 179 -6.67 10.90 30.78
C MET A 179 -5.49 11.20 29.88
N LEU A 180 -5.70 11.93 28.78
CA LEU A 180 -4.62 12.31 27.86
C LEU A 180 -3.54 13.16 28.53
N ASN A 181 -3.92 14.04 29.48
CA ASN A 181 -2.95 14.76 30.30
C ASN A 181 -2.10 13.81 31.16
N GLU A 182 -2.71 12.78 31.75
CA GLU A 182 -1.97 11.81 32.56
C GLU A 182 -1.06 10.92 31.69
N VAL A 183 -1.54 10.45 30.53
CA VAL A 183 -0.74 9.73 29.54
C VAL A 183 0.48 10.57 29.13
N GLN A 184 0.29 11.86 28.83
CA GLN A 184 1.38 12.77 28.46
C GLN A 184 2.41 12.92 29.59
N LYS A 185 1.99 12.97 30.86
CA LYS A 185 2.90 13.01 32.01
C LYS A 185 3.71 11.71 32.13
N GLN A 186 3.08 10.55 31.96
CA GLN A 186 3.78 9.27 32.01
C GLN A 186 4.77 9.14 30.85
N MET A 187 4.38 9.53 29.64
CA MET A 187 5.27 9.58 28.48
C MET A 187 6.49 10.49 28.71
N ASN A 188 6.30 11.66 29.35
CA ASN A 188 7.38 12.61 29.63
C ASN A 188 8.37 12.10 30.70
N ARG A 189 7.94 11.18 31.57
CA ARG A 189 8.81 10.53 32.57
C ARG A 189 9.67 9.43 31.96
N PHE A 190 9.19 8.82 30.88
CA PHE A 190 9.87 7.71 30.24
C PHE A 190 11.02 8.21 29.36
N GLN A 191 12.26 7.83 29.71
CA GLN A 191 13.43 8.15 28.90
C GLN A 191 13.60 7.13 27.78
N VAL A 192 13.71 7.60 26.55
CA VAL A 192 13.88 6.75 25.37
C VAL A 192 15.26 7.01 24.75
N PRO A 193 16.00 5.96 24.34
CA PRO A 193 17.23 6.11 23.58
C PRO A 193 17.07 7.04 22.38
N VAL A 194 18.07 7.89 22.13
CA VAL A 194 18.07 8.91 21.06
C VAL A 194 17.77 8.32 19.67
N ASN A 195 18.15 7.06 19.46
CA ASN A 195 17.97 6.33 18.20
C ASN A 195 16.50 6.00 17.86
N LEU A 196 15.58 6.08 18.82
CA LEU A 196 14.16 5.76 18.63
C LEU A 196 13.32 7.00 18.27
N GLY A 197 13.94 8.15 18.06
CA GLY A 197 13.28 9.36 17.59
C GLY A 197 12.63 10.21 18.68
N ARG A 198 11.93 11.27 18.25
CA ARG A 198 11.39 12.28 19.16
C ARG A 198 10.11 11.78 19.85
N ILE A 199 10.00 12.04 21.15
CA ILE A 199 8.76 11.83 21.92
C ILE A 199 7.61 12.55 21.19
N PRO A 200 6.50 11.86 20.89
CA PRO A 200 5.33 12.51 20.34
C PRO A 200 4.77 13.49 21.39
N GLY A 201 4.81 14.80 21.09
CA GLY A 201 4.36 15.85 22.00
C GLY A 201 2.96 16.36 21.66
N LYS A 202 2.28 16.95 22.66
CA LYS A 202 0.96 17.60 22.55
C LYS A 202 -0.20 16.62 22.28
N ILE A 203 -0.20 15.45 22.92
CA ILE A 203 -1.34 14.52 22.85
C ILE A 203 -2.52 14.95 23.73
N ASP A 204 -2.26 15.82 24.70
CA ASP A 204 -3.17 16.35 25.71
C ASP A 204 -4.08 17.49 25.21
N CYS A 205 -3.83 18.00 24.00
CA CYS A 205 -4.62 19.07 23.40
C CYS A 205 -5.89 18.54 22.72
N ARG A 206 -6.92 19.38 22.52
CA ARG A 206 -8.16 19.02 21.78
C ARG A 206 -7.89 18.52 20.34
N GLU A 207 -6.83 19.03 19.72
CA GLU A 207 -6.36 18.57 18.41
C GLU A 207 -5.35 17.42 18.50
N GLY A 208 -5.01 16.95 19.70
CA GLY A 208 -3.98 15.97 20.00
C GLY A 208 -3.93 14.84 18.98
N PHE A 209 -2.71 14.43 18.63
CA PHE A 209 -2.44 13.46 17.56
C PHE A 209 -2.72 13.94 16.11
N SER A 210 -3.17 15.18 15.86
CA SER A 210 -3.51 15.68 14.49
C SER A 210 -2.33 15.68 13.53
N ASN A 211 -1.14 16.01 14.02
CA ASN A 211 0.06 16.25 13.23
C ASN A 211 1.14 15.19 13.41
N PHE A 212 0.78 14.01 13.93
CA PHE A 212 1.74 12.93 14.07
C PHE A 212 2.19 12.44 12.70
N THR A 213 3.51 12.39 12.51
CA THR A 213 4.13 11.67 11.41
C THR A 213 3.95 10.16 11.60
N ALA A 214 4.17 9.39 10.55
CA ALA A 214 4.07 7.93 10.65
C ALA A 214 5.05 7.33 11.68
N ASP A 215 6.25 7.92 11.79
CA ASP A 215 7.25 7.52 12.77
C ASP A 215 6.78 7.79 14.20
N GLN A 216 6.16 8.95 14.45
CA GLN A 216 5.56 9.29 15.74
C GLN A 216 4.41 8.34 16.10
N TRP A 217 3.56 7.98 15.13
CA TRP A 217 2.52 6.97 15.31
C TRP A 217 3.08 5.59 15.64
N ARG A 218 4.13 5.16 14.92
CA ARG A 218 4.82 3.90 15.21
C ARG A 218 5.33 3.91 16.65
N ASN A 219 6.13 4.90 17.01
CA ASN A 219 6.76 4.98 18.34
C ASN A 219 5.69 5.08 19.44
N PHE A 220 4.59 5.81 19.20
CA PHE A 220 3.47 5.87 20.13
C PHE A 220 2.91 4.48 20.41
N PHE A 221 2.56 3.70 19.39
CA PHE A 221 1.97 2.36 19.59
C PHE A 221 2.95 1.30 20.07
N THR A 222 4.21 1.35 19.65
CA THR A 222 5.20 0.31 19.98
C THR A 222 5.89 0.53 21.33
N ILE A 223 5.93 1.76 21.83
CA ILE A 223 6.70 2.11 23.04
C ILE A 223 5.81 2.83 24.05
N TYR A 224 5.20 3.95 23.67
CA TYR A 224 4.54 4.81 24.67
C TYR A 224 3.22 4.24 25.15
N ALA A 225 2.41 3.69 24.24
CA ALA A 225 1.12 3.07 24.57
C ALA A 225 1.28 1.97 25.61
N THR A 226 2.33 1.15 25.55
CA THR A 226 2.53 0.05 26.50
C THR A 226 2.93 0.49 27.91
N VAL A 227 3.47 1.72 28.05
CA VAL A 227 3.92 2.24 29.35
C VAL A 227 3.02 3.35 29.90
N SER A 228 2.09 3.87 29.10
CA SER A 228 1.30 5.07 29.46
C SER A 228 -0.21 4.97 29.26
N LEU A 229 -0.71 3.99 28.50
CA LEU A 229 -2.14 3.64 28.40
C LEU A 229 -2.44 2.41 29.26
#